data_AF-A0A1H0QAI8-F1
#
_entry.id   AF-A0A1H0QAI8-F1
#
_cell.length_a   1.000
_cell.length_b   1.000
_cell.length_c   1.000
_cell.angle_alpha   90.00
_cell.angle_beta   90.00
_cell.angle_gamma   90.00
#
_symmetry.space_group_name_H-M   'P 1'
#
loop_
_entity.id
_entity.type
_entity.pdbx_description
1 polymer ?
#
loop_
_entity_poly.entity_id
_entity_poly.type
_entity_poly.pdbx_seq_one_letter_code
_entity_poly.pdbx_strand_id
1 'polypeptide(L)'
;MALGDQEFEQDQQLGDEERAELLSDLADLAVYQALLEPRGIRGIVVDCADCGEPHYHDWELLRSSLEQLLNDGRMRPHEPAYEPNPGHYVSWEYCRGFADGVIETEDQRSR
;
A
#
# COMPACT_ATOMS: atom_id res chain seq x y z
N MET A 1 13.80 33.73 -30.62
CA MET A 1 12.41 33.72 -30.14
C MET A 1 12.33 32.66 -29.06
N ALA A 2 11.63 32.98 -27.97
CA ALA A 2 11.69 32.28 -26.69
C ALA A 2 11.22 30.83 -26.78
N LEU A 3 12.01 29.94 -26.16
CA LEU A 3 11.50 28.74 -25.52
C LEU A 3 10.72 29.24 -24.31
N GLY A 4 9.41 29.33 -24.43
CA GLY A 4 8.50 29.68 -23.36
C GLY A 4 7.24 28.83 -23.52
N ASP A 5 6.67 28.24 -22.50
CA ASP A 5 7.00 28.19 -21.09
C ASP A 5 6.24 26.96 -20.56
N GLN A 6 6.88 26.21 -19.67
CA GLN A 6 6.25 25.51 -18.55
C GLN A 6 5.28 24.37 -18.87
N GLU A 7 5.84 23.17 -18.75
CA GLU A 7 5.20 21.95 -18.26
C GLU A 7 4.02 22.29 -17.32
N PHE A 8 2.80 21.93 -17.73
CA PHE A 8 1.61 22.05 -16.90
C PHE A 8 1.74 21.08 -15.71
N GLU A 9 2.38 21.56 -14.65
CA GLU A 9 2.43 20.90 -13.36
C GLU A 9 1.02 20.84 -12.73
N GLN A 10 0.53 19.59 -12.56
CA GLN A 10 0.02 19.09 -11.27
C GLN A 10 -1.37 19.54 -10.78
N ASP A 11 -2.40 19.35 -11.60
CA ASP A 11 -3.80 19.18 -11.12
C ASP A 11 -4.50 18.01 -11.84
N GLN A 12 -3.80 16.88 -12.03
CA GLN A 12 -4.43 15.70 -12.58
C GLN A 12 -5.19 14.98 -11.46
N GLN A 13 -6.51 15.19 -11.41
CA GLN A 13 -7.41 14.20 -10.82
C GLN A 13 -6.98 12.81 -11.29
N LEU A 14 -6.86 11.85 -10.37
CA LEU A 14 -6.50 10.48 -10.71
C LEU A 14 -7.33 10.01 -11.92
N GLY A 15 -6.65 9.46 -12.91
CA GLY A 15 -7.35 8.84 -14.04
C GLY A 15 -8.25 7.70 -13.54
N ASP A 16 -9.30 7.38 -14.31
CA ASP A 16 -10.22 6.29 -13.94
C ASP A 16 -9.51 4.94 -13.76
N GLU A 17 -8.44 4.69 -14.51
CA GLU A 17 -7.63 3.48 -14.45
C GLU A 17 -6.78 3.43 -13.18
N GLU A 18 -6.07 4.51 -12.88
CA GLU A 18 -5.26 4.68 -11.65
C GLU A 18 -6.13 4.59 -10.39
N ARG A 19 -7.34 5.14 -10.46
CA ARG A 19 -8.36 5.02 -9.42
C ARG A 19 -8.82 3.57 -9.21
N ALA A 20 -9.02 2.82 -10.29
CA ALA A 20 -9.40 1.42 -10.22
C ALA A 20 -8.29 0.55 -9.62
N GLU A 21 -7.03 0.84 -9.96
CA GLU A 21 -5.85 0.18 -9.37
C GLU A 21 -5.79 0.41 -7.85
N LEU A 22 -5.90 1.65 -7.39
CA LEU A 22 -5.90 1.95 -5.95
C LEU A 22 -7.06 1.29 -5.19
N LEU A 23 -8.24 1.19 -5.83
CA LEU A 23 -9.37 0.47 -5.24
C LEU A 23 -9.08 -1.03 -5.13
N SER A 24 -8.39 -1.62 -6.11
CA SER A 24 -7.92 -3.00 -6.05
C SER A 24 -6.92 -3.18 -4.93
N ASP A 25 -5.94 -2.28 -4.81
CA ASP A 25 -4.93 -2.32 -3.74
C ASP A 25 -5.56 -2.19 -2.35
N LEU A 26 -6.58 -1.33 -2.18
CA LEU A 26 -7.35 -1.23 -0.93
C LEU A 26 -8.10 -2.52 -0.60
N ALA A 27 -8.65 -3.20 -1.61
CA ALA A 27 -9.33 -4.47 -1.42
C ALA A 27 -8.34 -5.57 -1.02
N ASP A 28 -7.20 -5.67 -1.70
CA ASP A 28 -6.11 -6.58 -1.38
C ASP A 28 -5.57 -6.33 0.02
N LEU A 29 -5.34 -5.06 0.38
CA LEU A 29 -4.87 -4.67 1.71
C LEU A 29 -5.80 -5.15 2.81
N ALA A 30 -7.12 -5.03 2.61
CA ALA A 30 -8.11 -5.50 3.58
C ALA A 30 -8.05 -7.03 3.75
N VAL A 31 -7.81 -7.79 2.68
CA VAL A 31 -7.60 -9.24 2.74
C VAL A 31 -6.32 -9.56 3.50
N TYR A 32 -5.22 -8.87 3.19
CA TYR A 32 -3.93 -9.09 3.85
C TYR A 32 -4.00 -8.82 5.34
N GLN A 33 -4.62 -7.70 5.75
CA GLN A 33 -4.85 -7.40 7.16
C GLN A 33 -5.65 -8.52 7.83
N ALA A 34 -6.78 -8.94 7.26
CA ALA A 34 -7.61 -10.00 7.84
C ALA A 34 -6.87 -11.34 8.01
N LEU A 35 -5.94 -11.65 7.10
CA LEU A 35 -5.14 -12.87 7.15
C LEU A 35 -3.97 -12.77 8.14
N LEU A 36 -3.29 -11.63 8.21
CA LEU A 36 -1.99 -11.50 8.89
C LEU A 36 -2.08 -10.82 10.26
N GLU A 37 -3.06 -9.95 10.49
CA GLU A 37 -3.28 -9.29 11.78
C GLU A 37 -3.46 -10.29 12.94
N PRO A 38 -4.26 -11.38 12.81
CA PRO A 38 -4.38 -12.39 13.87
C PRO A 38 -3.09 -13.16 14.17
N ARG A 39 -2.09 -13.06 13.28
CA ARG A 39 -0.78 -13.71 13.40
C ARG A 39 0.28 -12.81 14.04
N GLY A 40 -0.09 -11.58 14.42
CA GLY A 40 0.79 -10.61 15.05
C GLY A 40 1.50 -9.65 14.09
N ILE A 41 1.13 -9.68 12.80
CA ILE A 41 1.63 -8.71 11.82
C ILE A 41 0.80 -7.43 11.92
N ARG A 42 1.46 -6.30 12.12
CA ARG A 42 0.83 -4.99 12.32
C ARG A 42 0.77 -4.15 11.06
N GLY A 43 1.52 -4.52 10.02
CA GLY A 43 1.54 -3.76 8.79
C GLY A 43 2.56 -4.23 7.76
N ILE A 44 2.85 -3.33 6.82
CA ILE A 44 3.73 -3.56 5.68
C ILE A 44 5.01 -2.74 5.81
N VAL A 45 6.13 -3.32 5.39
CA VAL A 45 7.39 -2.60 5.18
C VAL A 45 7.61 -2.36 3.69
N VAL A 46 7.95 -1.12 3.33
CA VAL A 46 8.24 -0.69 1.96
C VAL A 46 9.63 -0.06 1.93
N ASP A 47 10.50 -0.54 1.05
CA ASP A 47 11.80 0.09 0.84
C ASP A 47 11.62 1.35 0.00
N CYS A 48 11.78 2.53 0.60
CA CYS A 48 11.63 3.79 -0.10
C CYS A 48 12.92 4.12 -0.88
N ALA A 49 12.83 4.16 -2.21
CA ALA A 49 13.98 4.47 -3.07
C ALA A 49 14.48 5.92 -2.90
N ASP A 50 13.60 6.85 -2.53
CA ASP A 50 13.94 8.25 -2.34
C ASP A 50 14.68 8.51 -1.02
N CYS A 51 14.26 7.85 0.06
CA CYS A 51 14.86 8.00 1.38
C CYS A 51 16.00 7.01 1.65
N GLY A 52 16.04 5.88 0.93
CA GLY A 52 17.03 4.81 1.14
C GLY A 52 16.84 4.03 2.45
N GLU A 53 15.67 4.17 3.09
CA GLU A 53 15.32 3.54 4.36
C GLU A 53 13.99 2.78 4.27
N PRO A 54 13.80 1.71 5.06
CA PRO A 54 12.55 0.97 5.11
C PRO A 54 11.46 1.79 5.84
N HIS A 55 10.31 1.96 5.19
CA HIS A 55 9.14 2.61 5.75
C HIS A 55 8.17 1.56 6.28
N TYR A 56 7.90 1.64 7.58
CA TYR A 56 6.97 0.75 8.26
C TYR A 56 5.60 1.41 8.34
N HIS A 57 4.62 0.83 7.66
CA HIS A 57 3.25 1.30 7.64
C HIS A 57 2.34 0.31 8.35
N ASP A 58 1.73 0.74 9.46
CA ASP A 58 0.64 -0.01 10.05
C ASP A 58 -0.54 -0.12 9.07
N TRP A 59 -1.37 -1.15 9.23
CA TRP A 59 -2.51 -1.41 8.34
C TRP A 59 -3.41 -0.18 8.16
N GLU A 60 -3.79 0.47 9.25
CA GLU A 60 -4.64 1.68 9.23
C GLU A 60 -3.95 2.86 8.56
N LEU A 61 -2.63 3.02 8.75
CA LEU A 61 -1.86 4.10 8.16
C LEU A 61 -1.78 3.95 6.64
N LEU A 62 -1.43 2.75 6.17
CA LEU A 62 -1.34 2.47 4.74
C LEU A 62 -2.70 2.63 4.05
N ARG A 63 -3.76 2.09 4.68
CA ARG A 63 -5.13 2.26 4.22
C ARG A 63 -5.52 3.72 4.10
N SER A 64 -5.29 4.51 5.16
CA SER A 64 -5.63 5.93 5.14
C SER A 64 -4.84 6.69 4.06
N SER A 65 -3.59 6.30 3.83
CA SER A 65 -2.75 6.90 2.78
C SER A 65 -3.30 6.61 1.38
N LEU A 66 -3.72 5.37 1.11
CA LEU A 66 -4.34 4.99 -0.16
C LEU A 66 -5.72 5.65 -0.36
N GLU A 67 -6.55 5.69 0.69
CA GLU A 67 -7.84 6.40 0.66
C GLU A 67 -7.66 7.90 0.42
N GLN A 68 -6.61 8.52 0.99
CA GLN A 68 -6.28 9.92 0.74
C GLN A 68 -5.78 10.13 -0.69
N LEU A 69 -4.90 9.27 -1.19
CA LEU A 69 -4.44 9.33 -2.57
C LEU A 69 -5.62 9.23 -3.55
N LEU A 70 -6.59 8.36 -3.26
CA LEU A 70 -7.81 8.20 -4.03
C LEU A 70 -8.70 9.46 -4.07
N ASN A 71 -8.77 10.20 -2.95
CA ASN A 71 -9.65 11.35 -2.80
C ASN A 71 -8.99 12.67 -3.25
N ASP A 72 -7.74 12.87 -2.84
CA ASP A 72 -7.02 14.14 -2.95
C ASP A 72 -5.92 14.12 -4.03
N GLY A 73 -5.66 12.95 -4.65
CA GLY A 73 -4.63 12.77 -5.67
C GLY A 73 -3.19 12.91 -5.16
N ARG A 74 -3.00 13.00 -3.84
CA ARG A 74 -1.70 13.25 -3.22
C ARG A 74 -1.56 12.42 -1.95
N MET A 75 -0.43 11.72 -1.81
CA MET A 75 -0.04 11.14 -0.53
C MET A 75 0.40 12.25 0.42
N ARG A 76 -0.16 12.26 1.63
CA ARG A 76 0.35 13.13 2.68
C ARG A 76 1.64 12.56 3.29
N PRO A 77 2.60 13.42 3.66
CA PRO A 77 3.70 12.98 4.49
C PRO A 77 3.14 12.43 5.80
N HIS A 78 3.58 11.22 6.15
CA HIS A 78 3.34 10.65 7.47
C HIS A 78 4.65 10.68 8.24
N GLU A 79 4.55 10.79 9.56
CA GLU A 79 5.72 10.72 10.42
C GLU A 79 6.16 9.26 10.55
N PRO A 80 7.47 8.96 10.55
CA PRO A 80 7.96 7.60 10.73
C PRO A 80 7.44 6.97 12.03
N ALA A 81 7.17 5.67 11.99
CA ALA A 81 6.85 4.93 13.21
C ALA A 81 8.01 5.07 14.22
N TYR A 82 7.68 5.37 15.47
CA TYR A 82 8.68 5.43 16.55
C TYR A 82 8.99 4.01 17.04
N GLU A 83 10.24 3.58 16.89
CA GLU A 83 10.75 2.24 17.26
C GLU A 83 9.90 1.06 16.70
N PRO A 84 9.75 0.93 15.37
CA PRO A 84 9.02 -0.19 14.79
C PRO A 84 9.80 -1.48 15.04
N ASN A 85 9.11 -2.51 15.55
CA ASN A 85 9.69 -3.86 15.63
C ASN A 85 9.60 -4.50 14.24
N PRO A 86 10.72 -4.75 13.54
CA PRO A 86 10.70 -5.30 12.17
C PRO A 86 10.00 -6.66 12.09
N GLY A 87 9.95 -7.43 13.17
CA GLY A 87 9.27 -8.73 13.22
C GLY A 87 7.74 -8.64 13.12
N HIS A 88 7.15 -7.44 13.20
CA HIS A 88 5.71 -7.23 13.05
C HIS A 88 5.33 -6.68 11.67
N TYR A 89 6.28 -6.52 10.75
CA TYR A 89 6.02 -5.98 9.42
C TYR A 89 6.58 -6.91 8.36
N VAL A 90 5.87 -7.01 7.24
CA VAL A 90 6.23 -7.87 6.11
C VAL A 90 6.10 -7.09 4.81
N SER A 91 6.76 -7.52 3.74
CA SER A 91 6.63 -6.85 2.45
C SER A 91 5.26 -7.12 1.81
N TRP A 92 4.87 -6.29 0.85
CA TRP A 92 3.64 -6.48 0.10
C TRP A 92 3.62 -7.82 -0.65
N GLU A 93 4.76 -8.21 -1.22
CA GLU A 93 4.96 -9.46 -1.93
C GLU A 93 4.76 -10.68 -1.02
N TYR A 94 5.18 -10.57 0.25
CA TYR A 94 4.90 -11.61 1.23
C TYR A 94 3.40 -11.72 1.49
N CYS A 95 2.70 -10.60 1.67
CA CYS A 95 1.25 -10.59 1.86
C CYS A 95 0.51 -11.25 0.69
N ARG A 96 0.88 -10.90 -0.54
CA ARG A 96 0.31 -11.45 -1.75
C ARG A 96 0.53 -12.96 -1.85
N GLY A 97 1.78 -13.43 -1.70
CA GLY A 97 2.09 -14.85 -1.74
C GLY A 97 1.41 -15.65 -0.63
N PHE A 98 1.23 -15.06 0.56
CA PHE A 98 0.48 -15.68 1.65
C PHE A 98 -1.01 -15.82 1.30
N ALA A 99 -1.63 -14.75 0.79
CA ALA A 99 -3.04 -14.76 0.37
C ALA A 99 -3.27 -15.80 -0.73
N ASP A 100 -2.42 -15.85 -1.75
CA ASP A 100 -2.48 -16.84 -2.82
C ASP A 100 -2.41 -18.28 -2.28
N GLY A 101 -1.48 -18.54 -1.35
CA GLY A 101 -1.36 -19.85 -0.69
C GLY A 101 -2.59 -20.24 0.13
N VAL A 102 -3.23 -19.28 0.81
CA VAL A 102 -4.49 -19.52 1.53
C VAL A 102 -5.62 -19.86 0.56
N ILE A 103 -5.77 -19.10 -0.52
CA ILE A 103 -6.81 -19.31 -1.53
C ILE A 103 -6.68 -20.71 -2.16
N GLU A 104 -5.46 -21.09 -2.57
CA GLU A 104 -5.18 -22.42 -3.13
C GLU A 104 -5.50 -23.54 -2.13
N THR A 105 -5.13 -23.36 -0.85
CA THR A 105 -5.41 -24.36 0.20
C THR A 105 -6.90 -24.55 0.43
N GLU A 106 -7.68 -23.47 0.38
CA GLU A 106 -9.13 -23.52 0.58
C GLU A 106 -9.86 -24.10 -0.65
N ASP A 107 -9.39 -23.84 -1.89
CA ASP A 107 -9.89 -24.51 -3.10
C ASP A 107 -9.70 -26.04 -3.01
N GLN A 108 -8.51 -26.47 -2.57
CA GLN A 108 -8.20 -27.89 -2.38
C GLN A 108 -9.07 -28.54 -1.30
N ARG A 109 -9.45 -27.81 -0.23
CA ARG A 109 -10.35 -28.32 0.82
C ARG A 109 -11.81 -28.39 0.40
N SER A 110 -12.22 -27.57 -0.57
CA SER A 110 -13.59 -27.56 -1.08
C SER A 110 -13.84 -28.62 -2.17
N ARG A 111 -12.81 -29.35 -2.60
CA ARG A 111 -12.88 -30.49 -3.52
C ARG A 111 -13.01 -31.82 -2.78
#